data_AF-A0A0D9P9D8-F1
#
_entry.id   AF-A0A0D9P9D8-F1
#
_cell.length_a   1.000
_cell.length_b   1.000
_cell.length_c   1.000
_cell.angle_alpha   90.00
_cell.angle_beta   90.00
_cell.angle_gamma   90.00
#
_symmetry.space_group_name_H-M   'P 1'
#
loop_
_entity.id
_entity.type
_entity.pdbx_description
1 polymer ?
#
loop_
_entity_poly.entity_id
_entity_poly.type
_entity_poly.pdbx_seq_one_letter_code
_entity_poly.pdbx_strand_id
1 'polypeptide(L)'
;MEKFLRDWRQDALNKAQYDAAIFIGDKLLALTNDDQDAFWLAQVHFATGNYTRAQAFLSKQDLISRNPSCRYLAGHCLIKQSRYEEALVVLGERNPTHLISNGGSNKRKGQLEMDDWTYLGMGAGVAAAWAAGSLKGLGGRGVMGAVGAGGVVGGLAWAGWRFGVNGGRFKEKPKEGDL
;
A
#
# COMPACT_ATOMS: atom_id res chain seq x y z
N MET A 1 18.57 14.85 -14.22
CA MET A 1 19.27 15.09 -12.94
C MET A 1 18.29 15.16 -11.77
N GLU A 2 17.19 15.89 -11.90
CA GLU A 2 16.15 16.05 -10.86
C GLU A 2 15.53 14.75 -10.36
N LYS A 3 15.25 13.80 -11.26
CA LYS A 3 14.71 12.48 -10.88
C LYS A 3 15.59 11.75 -9.86
N PHE A 4 16.91 11.79 -10.06
CA PHE A 4 17.87 11.18 -9.13
C PHE A 4 17.81 11.84 -7.74
N LEU A 5 17.68 13.18 -7.68
CA LEU A 5 17.55 13.89 -6.41
C LEU A 5 16.23 13.57 -5.69
N ARG A 6 15.13 13.42 -6.45
CA ARG A 6 13.83 12.99 -5.91
C ARG A 6 13.89 11.57 -5.32
N ASP A 7 14.52 10.65 -6.06
CA ASP A 7 14.72 9.26 -5.62
C ASP A 7 15.64 9.20 -4.39
N TRP A 8 16.73 9.98 -4.38
CA TRP A 8 17.66 10.03 -3.26
C TRP A 8 17.04 10.63 -2.00
N ARG A 9 16.25 11.71 -2.13
CA ARG A 9 15.48 12.26 -1.01
C ARG A 9 14.57 11.19 -0.40
N GLN A 10 13.86 10.42 -1.23
CA GLN A 10 12.97 9.38 -0.75
C GLN A 10 13.73 8.23 -0.06
N ASP A 11 14.87 7.82 -0.62
CA ASP A 11 15.74 6.81 0.00
C ASP A 11 16.28 7.27 1.36
N ALA A 12 16.72 8.53 1.45
CA ALA A 12 17.16 9.14 2.70
C ALA A 12 16.03 9.18 3.75
N LEU A 13 14.81 9.51 3.33
CA LEU A 13 13.63 9.50 4.19
C LEU A 13 13.31 8.07 4.68
N ASN A 14 13.34 7.07 3.80
CA ASN A 14 13.12 5.66 4.14
C ASN A 14 14.16 5.13 5.14
N LYS A 15 15.39 5.63 5.07
CA LYS A 15 16.49 5.33 6.00
C LYS A 15 16.46 6.17 7.29
N ALA A 16 15.42 6.98 7.49
CA ALA A 16 15.29 7.92 8.60
C ALA A 16 16.44 8.95 8.70
N GLN A 17 17.13 9.24 7.60
CA GLN A 17 18.16 10.27 7.51
C GLN A 17 17.53 11.62 7.16
N TYR A 18 16.86 12.23 8.15
CA TYR A 18 16.08 13.45 7.92
C TYR A 18 16.92 14.65 7.51
N ASP A 19 18.09 14.87 8.12
CA ASP A 19 18.95 16.02 7.80
C ASP A 19 19.42 16.00 6.34
N ALA A 20 19.78 14.81 5.84
CA ALA A 20 20.15 14.61 4.44
C ALA A 20 18.95 14.84 3.51
N ALA A 21 17.78 14.31 3.87
CA ALA A 21 16.56 14.49 3.09
C ALA A 21 16.11 15.97 3.02
N ILE A 22 16.27 16.74 4.10
CA ILE A 22 16.00 18.19 4.12
C ILE A 22 16.97 18.91 3.18
N PHE A 23 18.27 18.65 3.32
CA PHE A 23 19.29 19.32 2.50
C PHE A 23 19.12 19.06 0.99
N ILE A 24 18.81 17.82 0.61
CA ILE A 24 18.53 17.46 -0.79
C ILE A 24 17.21 18.11 -1.24
N GLY A 25 16.18 18.11 -0.39
CA GLY A 25 14.89 18.73 -0.68
C GLY A 25 14.98 20.23 -0.91
N ASP A 26 15.75 20.96 -0.07
CA ASP A 26 15.98 22.40 -0.22
C ASP A 26 16.69 22.73 -1.55
N LYS A 27 17.74 21.96 -1.89
CA LYS A 27 18.42 22.15 -3.19
C LYS A 27 17.50 21.85 -4.35
N LEU A 28 16.72 20.77 -4.26
CA LEU A 28 15.82 20.38 -5.31
C LEU A 28 14.76 21.47 -5.54
N LEU A 29 14.15 21.97 -4.46
CA LEU A 29 13.18 23.06 -4.54
C LEU A 29 13.79 24.34 -5.09
N ALA A 30 15.03 24.68 -4.74
CA ALA A 30 15.72 25.84 -5.29
C ALA A 30 15.99 25.72 -6.81
N LEU A 31 16.15 24.49 -7.32
CA LEU A 31 16.38 24.22 -8.74
C LEU A 31 15.08 24.16 -9.55
N THR A 32 14.06 23.47 -9.03
CA THR A 32 12.81 23.19 -9.78
C THR A 32 11.72 24.23 -9.54
N ASN A 33 11.70 24.84 -8.35
CA ASN A 33 10.62 25.70 -7.86
C ASN A 33 9.22 25.08 -8.06
N ASP A 34 9.14 23.75 -7.96
CA ASP A 34 7.93 22.97 -8.20
C ASP A 34 7.14 22.76 -6.90
N ASP A 35 5.82 22.94 -6.97
CA ASP A 35 4.91 22.79 -5.83
C ASP A 35 4.93 21.36 -5.27
N GLN A 36 5.20 20.36 -6.10
CA GLN A 36 5.34 18.97 -5.64
C GLN A 36 6.61 18.76 -4.80
N ASP A 37 7.71 19.41 -5.16
CA ASP A 37 8.96 19.29 -4.39
C ASP A 37 8.88 20.01 -3.06
N ALA A 38 8.20 21.16 -3.03
CA ALA A 38 7.85 21.85 -1.79
C ALA A 38 6.96 20.98 -0.88
N PHE A 39 5.97 20.26 -1.44
CA PHE A 39 5.18 19.30 -0.68
C PHE A 39 6.05 18.22 -0.02
N TRP A 40 6.95 17.60 -0.79
CA TRP A 40 7.81 16.54 -0.25
C TRP A 40 8.80 17.07 0.79
N LEU A 41 9.33 18.28 0.63
CA LEU A 41 10.16 18.92 1.65
C LEU A 41 9.39 19.16 2.96
N ALA A 42 8.15 19.65 2.86
CA ALA A 42 7.26 19.79 4.02
C ALA A 42 7.00 18.43 4.70
N GLN A 43 6.88 17.36 3.93
CA GLN A 43 6.71 16.00 4.46
C GLN A 43 7.95 15.49 5.19
N VAL A 44 9.16 15.83 4.73
CA VAL A 44 10.39 15.53 5.47
C VAL A 44 10.40 16.28 6.81
N HIS A 45 10.05 17.57 6.84
CA HIS A 45 9.94 18.33 8.10
C HIS A 45 8.89 17.77 9.05
N PHE A 46 7.78 17.24 8.50
CA PHE A 46 6.77 16.54 9.26
C PHE A 46 7.34 15.26 9.90
N ALA A 47 8.12 14.47 9.15
CA ALA A 47 8.75 13.25 9.65
C ALA A 47 9.80 13.54 10.75
N THR A 48 10.46 14.70 10.70
CA THR A 48 11.36 15.17 11.76
C THR A 48 10.63 15.58 13.06
N GLY A 49 9.30 15.73 13.03
CA GLY A 49 8.51 16.20 14.18
C GLY A 49 8.40 17.72 14.31
N ASN A 50 8.97 18.49 13.36
CA ASN A 50 8.97 19.94 13.38
C ASN A 50 7.68 20.50 12.71
N TYR A 51 6.54 20.29 13.35
CA TYR A 51 5.22 20.61 12.77
C TYR A 51 4.98 22.12 12.59
N THR A 52 5.50 22.96 13.50
CA THR A 52 5.38 24.42 13.43
C THR A 52 6.13 24.99 12.22
N ARG A 53 7.35 24.50 11.99
CA ARG A 53 8.16 24.87 10.82
C ARG A 53 7.51 24.42 9.52
N ALA A 54 7.02 23.16 9.48
CA ALA A 54 6.33 22.63 8.30
C ALA A 54 5.05 23.43 7.97
N GLN A 55 4.26 23.79 8.97
CA GLN A 55 3.07 24.60 8.80
C GLN A 55 3.41 26.00 8.26
N ALA A 56 4.40 26.68 8.86
CA ALA A 56 4.83 27.99 8.40
C ALA A 56 5.41 27.95 6.97
N PHE A 57 6.05 26.84 6.59
CA PHE A 57 6.54 26.64 5.24
C PHE A 57 5.39 26.49 4.23
N LEU A 58 4.37 25.69 4.56
CA LEU A 58 3.19 25.48 3.70
C LEU A 58 2.33 26.75 3.56
N SER A 59 2.24 27.59 4.60
CA SER A 59 1.46 28.84 4.56
C SER A 59 2.15 29.97 3.82
N LYS A 60 3.49 30.07 3.91
CA LYS A 60 4.27 31.16 3.28
C LYS A 60 4.18 31.23 1.76
N GLN A 61 3.91 30.11 1.11
CA GLN A 61 3.93 30.02 -0.34
C GLN A 61 2.51 29.88 -0.95
N ASP A 62 1.43 30.07 -0.17
CA ASP A 62 0.04 29.83 -0.61
C ASP A 62 -0.18 28.43 -1.24
N LEU A 63 0.67 27.45 -0.89
CA LEU A 63 0.61 26.08 -1.42
C LEU A 63 -0.70 25.38 -1.04
N ILE A 64 -1.31 25.81 0.07
CA ILE A 64 -2.58 25.29 0.59
C ILE A 64 -3.72 25.49 -0.42
N SER A 65 -3.73 26.63 -1.13
CA SER A 65 -4.75 26.94 -2.13
C SER A 65 -4.46 26.28 -3.48
N ARG A 66 -3.17 26.11 -3.81
CA ARG A 66 -2.71 25.59 -5.10
C ARG A 66 -2.74 24.06 -5.20
N ASN A 67 -2.47 23.36 -4.10
CA ASN A 67 -2.37 21.90 -4.08
C ASN A 67 -3.21 21.30 -2.94
N PRO A 68 -4.19 20.42 -3.25
CA PRO A 68 -5.00 19.76 -2.22
C PRO A 68 -4.17 18.90 -1.25
N SER A 69 -3.06 18.31 -1.69
CA SER A 69 -2.15 17.53 -0.83
C SER A 69 -1.49 18.39 0.24
N CYS A 70 -1.13 19.64 -0.11
CA CYS A 70 -0.54 20.60 0.83
C CYS A 70 -1.54 21.06 1.89
N ARG A 71 -2.81 21.26 1.49
CA ARG A 71 -3.90 21.57 2.42
C ARG A 71 -4.15 20.44 3.41
N TYR A 72 -4.15 19.19 2.93
CA TYR A 72 -4.24 18.03 3.81
C TYR A 72 -3.06 17.97 4.80
N LEU A 73 -1.83 18.15 4.32
CA LEU A 73 -0.64 18.11 5.17
C LEU A 73 -0.61 19.26 6.20
N ALA A 74 -1.09 20.45 5.82
CA ALA A 74 -1.22 21.59 6.74
C ALA A 74 -2.22 21.30 7.86
N GLY A 75 -3.39 20.75 7.53
CA GLY A 75 -4.37 20.29 8.51
C GLY A 75 -3.81 19.17 9.41
N HIS A 76 -3.04 18.24 8.85
CA HIS A 76 -2.40 17.18 9.62
C HIS A 76 -1.35 17.71 10.61
N CYS A 77 -0.56 18.71 10.21
CA CYS A 77 0.37 19.41 11.12
C CYS A 77 -0.36 20.08 12.29
N LEU A 78 -1.53 20.69 12.03
CA LEU A 78 -2.36 21.34 13.06
C LEU A 78 -2.94 20.34 14.06
N ILE A 79 -3.41 19.18 13.57
CA ILE A 79 -3.88 18.08 14.41
C ILE A 79 -2.77 17.57 15.33
N LYS A 80 -1.54 17.42 14.82
CA LYS A 80 -0.38 17.04 15.63
C LYS A 80 0.03 18.08 16.67
N GLN A 81 -0.33 19.34 16.46
CA GLN A 81 -0.11 20.44 17.40
C GLN A 81 -1.30 20.67 18.36
N SER A 82 -2.32 19.81 18.36
CA SER A 82 -3.57 19.96 19.14
C SER A 82 -4.42 21.19 18.81
N ARG A 83 -4.17 21.84 17.66
CA ARG A 83 -4.90 23.02 17.18
C ARG A 83 -6.03 22.61 16.25
N TYR A 84 -7.08 22.01 16.82
CA TYR A 84 -8.16 21.39 16.05
C TYR A 84 -9.07 22.40 15.35
N GLU A 85 -9.36 23.54 15.96
CA GLU A 85 -10.23 24.58 15.38
C GLU A 85 -9.66 25.11 14.07
N GLU A 86 -8.36 25.43 14.04
CA GLU A 86 -7.67 25.87 12.82
C GLU A 86 -7.59 24.76 11.77
N ALA A 87 -7.45 23.50 12.20
CA ALA A 87 -7.45 22.38 11.27
C ALA A 87 -8.79 22.26 10.54
N LEU A 88 -9.90 22.50 11.24
CA LEU A 88 -11.24 22.51 10.65
C LEU A 88 -11.43 23.67 9.67
N VAL A 89 -10.86 24.84 9.95
CA VAL A 89 -10.86 25.97 9.00
C VAL A 89 -10.11 25.61 7.72
N VAL A 90 -8.96 24.93 7.84
CA VAL A 90 -8.12 24.57 6.68
C VAL A 90 -8.69 23.39 5.88
N LEU A 91 -9.21 22.36 6.54
CA LEU A 91 -9.73 21.14 5.90
C LEU A 91 -11.21 21.24 5.53
N GLY A 92 -11.95 22.13 6.18
CA GLY A 92 -13.40 22.22 6.12
C GLY A 92 -14.10 21.35 7.17
N GLU A 93 -15.29 21.78 7.58
CA GLU A 93 -16.12 21.10 8.58
C GLU A 93 -16.84 19.86 8.04
N ARG A 94 -16.90 19.71 6.71
CA ARG A 94 -17.60 18.62 6.03
C ARG A 94 -16.62 17.68 5.35
N ASN A 95 -16.60 16.43 5.82
CA ASN A 95 -15.91 15.35 5.12
C ASN A 95 -16.65 15.10 3.79
N PRO A 96 -15.98 15.04 2.62
CA PRO A 96 -16.65 14.88 1.33
C PRO A 96 -17.25 13.47 1.22
N THR A 97 -18.50 13.33 1.64
CA THR A 97 -19.31 12.12 1.53
C THR A 97 -19.53 11.68 0.08
N HIS A 98 -19.22 12.54 -0.88
CA HIS A 98 -19.31 12.26 -2.32
C HIS A 98 -18.10 11.49 -2.88
N LEU A 99 -16.94 11.50 -2.19
CA LEU A 99 -15.80 10.61 -2.49
C LEU A 99 -15.96 9.24 -1.82
N ILE A 100 -16.76 9.20 -0.76
CA ILE A 100 -17.36 7.98 -0.18
C ILE A 100 -18.71 7.77 -0.86
N SER A 101 -18.79 7.93 -2.18
CA SER A 101 -19.86 7.26 -2.90
C SER A 101 -19.74 5.80 -2.53
N ASN A 102 -20.81 5.22 -2.01
CA ASN A 102 -20.99 3.79 -1.90
C ASN A 102 -21.12 3.19 -3.32
N GLY A 103 -20.20 3.56 -4.23
CA GLY A 103 -20.00 2.98 -5.53
C GLY A 103 -19.51 1.58 -5.26
N GLY A 104 -20.44 0.63 -5.43
CA GLY A 104 -20.40 -0.73 -4.90
C GLY A 104 -18.98 -1.25 -4.79
N SER A 105 -18.60 -1.58 -3.55
CA SER A 105 -17.56 -2.54 -3.20
C SER A 105 -16.79 -3.08 -4.41
N ASN A 106 -15.87 -2.29 -4.95
CA ASN A 106 -14.73 -2.83 -5.66
C ASN A 106 -13.87 -3.44 -4.55
N LYS A 107 -14.36 -4.57 -4.01
CA LYS A 107 -13.52 -5.55 -3.33
C LYS A 107 -12.38 -5.76 -4.30
N ARG A 108 -11.22 -5.25 -3.88
CA ARG A 108 -9.92 -5.40 -4.52
C ARG A 108 -9.84 -6.80 -5.12
N LYS A 109 -10.02 -6.92 -6.44
CA LYS A 109 -10.03 -8.22 -7.12
C LYS A 109 -8.67 -8.92 -7.01
N GLY A 110 -7.60 -8.15 -6.79
CA GLY A 110 -6.28 -8.68 -6.45
C GLY A 110 -6.09 -9.13 -5.00
N GLN A 111 -7.04 -8.86 -4.09
CA GLN A 111 -6.99 -9.36 -2.71
C GLN A 111 -7.78 -10.66 -2.54
N LEU A 112 -8.65 -11.03 -3.49
CA LEU A 112 -9.35 -12.32 -3.53
C LEU A 112 -8.60 -13.39 -4.33
N GLU A 113 -7.70 -13.01 -5.23
CA GLU A 113 -6.90 -13.98 -6.00
C GLU A 113 -5.93 -14.78 -5.10
N MET A 114 -5.63 -14.29 -3.89
CA MET A 114 -4.86 -15.02 -2.89
C MET A 114 -5.63 -16.13 -2.15
N ASP A 115 -6.95 -16.25 -2.33
CA ASP A 115 -7.78 -17.22 -1.58
C ASP A 115 -8.35 -18.38 -2.41
N ASP A 116 -8.27 -18.36 -3.74
CA ASP A 116 -8.85 -19.45 -4.56
C ASP A 116 -8.01 -20.75 -4.52
N TRP A 117 -6.68 -20.71 -4.41
CA TRP A 117 -5.88 -21.94 -4.27
C TRP A 117 -5.87 -22.47 -2.84
N THR A 118 -5.97 -21.61 -1.85
CA THR A 118 -6.07 -22.06 -0.46
C THR A 118 -7.37 -22.85 -0.27
N TYR A 119 -8.47 -22.40 -0.87
CA TYR A 119 -9.77 -23.08 -0.78
C TYR A 119 -9.90 -24.31 -1.70
N LEU A 120 -9.42 -24.24 -2.95
CA LEU A 120 -9.40 -25.40 -3.86
C LEU A 120 -8.39 -26.49 -3.41
N GLY A 121 -7.26 -26.08 -2.85
CA GLY A 121 -6.27 -26.99 -2.25
C GLY A 121 -6.80 -27.67 -0.99
N MET A 122 -7.59 -26.96 -0.19
CA MET A 122 -8.28 -27.50 0.98
C MET A 122 -9.41 -28.48 0.59
N GLY A 123 -10.15 -28.19 -0.49
CA GLY A 123 -11.17 -29.11 -1.03
C GLY A 123 -10.60 -30.42 -1.58
N ALA A 124 -9.49 -30.36 -2.32
CA ALA A 124 -8.80 -31.54 -2.83
C ALA A 124 -8.11 -32.35 -1.71
N GLY A 125 -7.52 -31.68 -0.71
CA GLY A 125 -6.87 -32.32 0.43
C GLY A 125 -7.84 -33.08 1.34
N VAL A 126 -9.01 -32.50 1.62
CA VAL A 126 -10.07 -33.17 2.39
C VAL A 126 -10.66 -34.33 1.61
N ALA A 127 -10.89 -34.19 0.30
CA ALA A 127 -11.37 -35.28 -0.55
C ALA A 127 -10.36 -36.44 -0.65
N ALA A 128 -9.06 -36.15 -0.77
CA ALA A 128 -8.00 -37.15 -0.78
C ALA A 128 -7.88 -37.88 0.58
N ALA A 129 -8.00 -37.17 1.70
CA ALA A 129 -8.02 -37.78 3.03
C ALA A 129 -9.26 -38.66 3.28
N TRP A 130 -10.41 -38.30 2.67
CA TRP A 130 -11.64 -39.11 2.69
C TRP A 130 -11.51 -40.35 1.80
N ALA A 131 -10.95 -40.20 0.59
CA ALA A 131 -10.76 -41.29 -0.37
C ALA A 131 -9.68 -42.29 0.05
N ALA A 132 -8.64 -41.83 0.76
CA ALA A 132 -7.57 -42.68 1.29
C ALA A 132 -7.93 -43.40 2.62
N GLY A 133 -9.17 -43.23 3.12
CA GLY A 133 -9.70 -43.99 4.26
C GLY A 133 -9.14 -43.61 5.64
N SER A 134 -8.30 -42.59 5.75
CA SER A 134 -7.63 -42.21 7.01
C SER A 134 -8.55 -41.50 8.02
N LEU A 135 -9.81 -41.24 7.66
CA LEU A 135 -10.85 -40.63 8.52
C LEU A 135 -11.85 -41.63 9.10
N LYS A 136 -11.63 -42.94 8.93
CA LYS A 136 -12.54 -43.97 9.45
C LYS A 136 -12.35 -44.16 10.96
N GLY A 137 -13.00 -43.30 11.75
CA GLY A 137 -13.07 -43.46 13.21
C GLY A 137 -13.23 -42.18 14.05
N LEU A 138 -13.09 -40.99 13.46
CA LEU A 138 -13.27 -39.74 14.18
C LEU A 138 -14.69 -39.22 14.00
N GLY A 139 -15.53 -39.38 15.03
CA GLY A 139 -16.86 -38.77 15.10
C GLY A 139 -16.82 -37.25 14.88
N GLY A 140 -17.98 -36.65 14.59
CA GLY A 140 -18.18 -35.31 14.02
C GLY A 140 -17.55 -34.08 14.71
N ARG A 141 -16.67 -34.26 15.70
CA ARG A 141 -15.85 -33.21 16.33
C ARG A 141 -14.37 -33.28 15.94
N GLY A 142 -13.90 -34.32 15.24
CA GLY A 142 -12.48 -34.47 14.86
C GLY A 142 -12.02 -33.70 13.61
N VAL A 143 -12.96 -33.19 12.81
CA VAL A 143 -12.67 -32.57 11.49
C VAL A 143 -12.16 -31.12 11.61
N MET A 144 -12.38 -30.44 12.74
CA MET A 144 -12.01 -29.01 12.90
C MET A 144 -10.52 -28.78 13.24
N GLY A 145 -9.76 -29.84 13.58
CA GLY A 145 -8.38 -29.71 14.08
C GLY A 145 -7.28 -29.60 13.01
N ALA A 146 -7.58 -29.86 11.73
CA ALA A 146 -6.58 -29.92 10.66
C ALA A 146 -6.50 -28.64 9.81
N VAL A 147 -7.00 -27.51 10.32
CA VAL A 147 -6.93 -26.20 9.62
C VAL A 147 -5.60 -25.47 9.88
N GLY A 148 -4.75 -25.95 10.80
CA GLY A 148 -3.65 -25.16 11.37
C GLY A 148 -2.25 -25.29 10.76
N ALA A 149 -1.97 -26.16 9.78
CA ALA A 149 -0.59 -26.48 9.38
C ALA A 149 -0.29 -26.41 7.87
N GLY A 150 -0.90 -25.45 7.16
CA GLY A 150 -0.81 -25.33 5.70
C GLY A 150 0.16 -24.30 5.13
N GLY A 151 1.08 -23.72 5.91
CA GLY A 151 1.77 -22.48 5.51
C GLY A 151 3.03 -22.63 4.64
N VAL A 152 3.81 -23.71 4.77
CA VAL A 152 5.16 -23.77 4.17
C VAL A 152 5.43 -25.06 3.39
N VAL A 153 4.92 -26.19 3.88
CA VAL A 153 5.15 -27.50 3.24
C VAL A 153 4.36 -27.65 1.94
N GLY A 154 3.12 -27.13 1.89
CA GLY A 154 2.31 -27.13 0.66
C GLY A 154 2.89 -26.25 -0.45
N GLY A 155 3.51 -25.13 -0.08
CA GLY A 155 4.16 -24.22 -1.02
C GLY A 155 5.37 -24.86 -1.72
N LEU A 156 6.19 -25.61 -0.97
CA LEU A 156 7.36 -26.30 -1.52
C LEU A 156 6.98 -27.49 -2.41
N ALA A 157 5.94 -28.24 -2.03
CA ALA A 157 5.44 -29.35 -2.84
C ALA A 157 4.87 -28.86 -4.19
N TRP A 158 4.15 -27.74 -4.20
CA TRP A 158 3.64 -27.14 -5.42
C TRP A 158 4.76 -26.59 -6.33
N ALA A 159 5.73 -25.88 -5.75
CA ALA A 159 6.89 -25.41 -6.49
C ALA A 159 7.66 -26.57 -7.13
N GLY A 160 7.82 -27.69 -6.42
CA GLY A 160 8.44 -28.90 -6.95
C GLY A 160 7.70 -29.49 -8.16
N TRP A 161 6.37 -29.56 -8.14
CA TRP A 161 5.59 -30.03 -9.29
C TRP A 161 5.62 -29.05 -10.47
N ARG A 162 5.45 -27.75 -10.21
CA ARG A 162 5.42 -26.70 -11.24
C ARG A 162 6.76 -26.57 -11.97
N PHE A 163 7.88 -26.64 -11.24
CA PHE A 163 9.21 -26.47 -11.83
C PHE A 163 9.88 -27.79 -12.22
N GLY A 164 9.48 -28.93 -11.64
CA GLY A 164 10.07 -30.24 -11.92
C GLY A 164 9.34 -31.08 -12.96
N VAL A 165 8.01 -30.99 -13.05
CA VAL A 165 7.19 -31.88 -13.91
C VAL A 165 6.53 -31.15 -15.07
N ASN A 166 6.10 -29.90 -14.89
CA ASN A 166 5.29 -29.19 -15.89
C ASN A 166 6.07 -28.12 -16.65
N GLY A 167 7.24 -28.52 -17.18
CA GLY A 167 8.19 -27.75 -18.00
C GLY A 167 7.69 -26.36 -18.43
N GLY A 168 8.03 -25.36 -17.62
CA GLY A 168 7.42 -24.04 -17.71
C GLY A 168 7.60 -23.39 -19.08
N ARG A 169 6.50 -22.85 -19.61
CA ARG A 169 6.43 -21.69 -20.51
C ARG A 169 4.96 -21.26 -20.63
N PHE A 170 4.74 -19.96 -20.61
CA PHE A 170 3.44 -19.36 -20.92
C PHE A 170 3.07 -19.69 -22.37
N LYS A 171 1.84 -20.17 -22.57
CA LYS A 171 1.26 -20.30 -23.91
C LYS A 171 0.94 -18.88 -24.39
N GLU A 172 1.70 -18.35 -25.35
CA GLU A 172 1.33 -17.12 -26.04
C GLU A 172 0.02 -17.35 -26.80
N LYS A 173 -0.93 -16.43 -26.66
CA LYS A 173 -2.20 -16.46 -27.41
C LYS A 173 -1.98 -15.86 -28.81
N PRO A 174 -2.53 -16.47 -29.88
CA PRO A 174 -2.53 -15.85 -31.19
C PRO A 174 -3.42 -14.60 -31.19
N LYS A 175 -3.03 -13.58 -31.97
CA LYS A 175 -3.83 -12.37 -32.23
C LYS A 175 -4.86 -12.71 -33.30
N GLU A 176 -6.14 -12.50 -33.02
CA GLU A 176 -7.23 -12.72 -33.97
C GLU A 176 -7.94 -11.39 -34.21
N GLY A 177 -7.94 -10.93 -35.47
CA GLY A 177 -8.52 -9.65 -35.86
C GLY A 177 -8.25 -9.18 -37.30
N ASP A 178 -7.82 -10.06 -38.23
CA ASP A 178 -7.97 -9.81 -39.67
C ASP A 178 -9.05 -10.79 -40.18
N LEU A 179 -10.26 -10.25 -40.40
CA LEU A 179 -11.24 -10.54 -41.46
C LEU A 179 -12.54 -9.78 -41.13
#